data_AF-A0A9D3VGN7-F1
#
_entry.id   AF-A0A9D3VGN7-F1
#
_cell.length_a   1.000
_cell.length_b   1.000
_cell.length_c   1.000
_cell.angle_alpha   90.00
_cell.angle_beta   90.00
_cell.angle_gamma   90.00
#
_symmetry.space_group_name_H-M   'P 1'
#
loop_
_entity.id
_entity.type
_entity.pdbx_description
1 polymer ?
#
loop_
_entity_poly.entity_id
_entity_poly.type
_entity_poly.pdbx_seq_one_letter_code
_entity_poly.pdbx_strand_id
1 'polypeptide(L)'
;MVFYPLRRGCSFHMCPNKDWLSTYNSVEGGVVRMGNGSASKVIDIGIVQIMMHDETIRTLSDFRYVLDLKRNLISLGNLDSKGCRINIESSDIKVSCGASHFDER
;
A
#
# COMPACT_ATOMS: atom_id res chain seq x y z
N MET A 1 2.96 -10.02 -6.58
CA MET A 1 1.83 -9.08 -6.49
C MET A 1 2.26 -7.78 -7.17
N VAL A 2 1.55 -7.33 -8.21
CA VAL A 2 1.87 -6.08 -8.91
C VAL A 2 1.00 -4.97 -8.33
N PHE A 3 1.62 -3.86 -7.96
CA PHE A 3 0.97 -2.61 -7.57
C PHE A 3 1.21 -1.53 -8.63
N TYR A 4 0.40 -0.49 -8.57
CA TYR A 4 0.57 0.69 -9.41
C TYR A 4 0.82 1.89 -8.49
N PRO A 5 1.82 2.73 -8.80
CA PRO A 5 2.07 3.94 -8.04
C PRO A 5 0.95 4.92 -8.34
N LEU A 6 0.39 5.53 -7.31
CA LEU A 6 -0.49 6.67 -7.53
C LEU A 6 0.27 7.98 -7.43
N ARG A 7 -0.20 8.97 -8.21
CA ARG A 7 0.22 10.36 -8.09
C ARG A 7 0.06 10.84 -6.63
N ARG A 8 0.79 11.89 -6.25
CA ARG A 8 0.89 12.55 -4.92
C ARG A 8 -0.41 12.83 -4.12
N GLY A 9 -1.59 12.42 -4.59
CA GLY A 9 -2.89 12.62 -3.93
C GLY A 9 -3.56 11.37 -3.34
N CYS A 10 -2.93 10.19 -3.36
CA CYS A 10 -3.49 9.01 -2.70
C CYS A 10 -2.92 8.81 -1.30
N SER A 11 -3.80 8.79 -0.30
CA SER A 11 -3.41 8.67 1.12
C SER A 11 -3.22 7.24 1.60
N PHE A 12 -3.73 6.23 0.88
CA PHE A 12 -3.82 4.85 1.37
C PHE A 12 -3.28 3.82 0.37
N HIS A 13 -2.73 2.73 0.90
CA HIS A 13 -2.50 1.50 0.15
C HIS A 13 -3.79 0.71 0.06
N MET A 14 -4.10 0.12 -1.10
CA MET A 14 -5.37 -0.56 -1.30
C MET A 14 -5.27 -1.77 -2.24
N CYS A 15 -6.04 -2.83 -1.98
CA CYS A 15 -6.14 -4.02 -2.84
C CYS A 15 -7.60 -4.50 -2.97
N PRO A 16 -7.94 -5.16 -4.09
CA PRO A 16 -9.22 -5.86 -4.26
C PRO A 16 -9.17 -7.33 -3.85
N ASN A 17 -8.05 -7.83 -3.33
CA ASN A 17 -7.93 -9.21 -2.89
C ASN A 17 -7.63 -9.26 -1.39
N LYS A 18 -8.58 -9.83 -0.64
CA LYS A 18 -8.50 -9.99 0.81
C LYS A 18 -7.40 -10.97 1.22
N ASP A 19 -7.19 -12.05 0.46
CA ASP A 19 -6.24 -13.13 0.80
C ASP A 19 -4.77 -12.65 0.84
N TRP A 20 -4.51 -11.44 0.36
CA TRP A 20 -3.19 -10.82 0.41
C TRP A 20 -2.89 -10.11 1.73
N LEU A 21 -3.91 -9.90 2.58
CA LEU A 21 -3.71 -9.38 3.92
C LEU A 21 -3.27 -10.53 4.86
N SER A 22 -2.23 -10.31 5.65
CA SER A 22 -1.82 -11.24 6.70
C SER A 22 -2.59 -11.03 8.01
N THR A 23 -3.21 -9.86 8.17
CA THR A 23 -4.05 -9.51 9.32
C THR A 23 -5.34 -8.86 8.84
N TYR A 24 -6.42 -9.06 9.59
CA TYR A 24 -7.75 -8.61 9.19
C TYR A 24 -8.41 -7.86 10.34
N ASN A 25 -8.52 -6.55 10.19
CA ASN A 25 -9.32 -5.72 11.08
C ASN A 25 -10.48 -5.15 10.29
N SER A 26 -11.67 -5.68 10.50
CA SER A 26 -12.87 -5.17 9.83
C SER A 26 -13.15 -3.75 10.29
N VAL A 27 -13.53 -2.90 9.33
CA VAL A 27 -13.81 -1.48 9.61
C VAL A 27 -15.28 -1.20 9.34
N GLU A 28 -15.98 -0.77 10.38
CA GLU A 28 -17.35 -0.31 10.25
C GLU A 28 -17.38 1.11 9.66
N GLY A 29 -18.18 1.32 8.61
CA GLY A 29 -18.36 2.65 7.99
C GLY A 29 -17.16 3.20 7.21
N GLY A 30 -16.08 2.43 7.03
CA GLY A 30 -14.91 2.88 6.29
C GLY A 30 -15.21 3.16 4.81
N VAL A 31 -14.86 4.35 4.32
CA VAL A 31 -15.00 4.75 2.90
C VAL A 31 -13.75 5.45 2.39
N VAL A 32 -13.47 5.28 1.10
CA VAL A 32 -12.42 6.01 0.36
C VAL A 32 -13.03 6.74 -0.82
N ARG A 33 -12.58 7.98 -1.05
CA ARG A 33 -12.98 8.76 -2.23
C ARG A 33 -12.07 8.38 -3.40
N MET A 34 -12.70 8.02 -4.50
CA MET A 34 -12.07 7.55 -5.72
C MET A 34 -11.73 8.71 -6.64
N GLY A 35 -10.79 8.50 -7.58
CA GLY A 35 -10.35 9.53 -8.52
C GLY A 35 -11.44 10.01 -9.49
N ASN A 36 -12.48 9.21 -9.70
CA ASN A 36 -13.68 9.56 -10.47
C ASN A 36 -14.76 10.27 -9.63
N GLY A 37 -14.47 10.62 -8.36
CA GLY A 37 -15.40 11.27 -7.45
C GLY A 37 -16.36 10.34 -6.71
N SER A 38 -16.41 9.04 -7.04
CA SER A 38 -17.25 8.08 -6.30
C SER A 38 -16.66 7.77 -4.92
N ALA A 39 -17.46 7.17 -4.06
CA ALA A 39 -17.00 6.59 -2.80
C ALA A 39 -17.04 5.06 -2.88
N SER A 40 -16.02 4.40 -2.35
CA SER A 40 -15.94 2.95 -2.24
C SER A 40 -15.76 2.52 -0.80
N LYS A 41 -16.40 1.41 -0.43
CA LYS A 41 -16.35 0.88 0.93
C LYS A 41 -14.99 0.20 1.19
N VAL A 42 -14.42 0.50 2.34
CA VAL A 42 -13.30 -0.26 2.93
C VAL A 42 -13.91 -1.36 3.78
N ILE A 43 -13.57 -2.60 3.49
CA ILE A 43 -14.12 -3.76 4.19
C ILE A 43 -13.22 -4.14 5.36
N ASP A 44 -11.93 -4.29 5.09
CA ASP A 44 -10.92 -4.65 6.08
C ASP A 44 -9.68 -3.76 5.93
N ILE A 45 -8.96 -3.57 7.03
CA ILE A 45 -7.62 -3.01 7.05
C ILE A 45 -6.66 -4.05 7.61
N GLY A 46 -5.51 -4.17 6.99
CA GLY A 46 -4.53 -5.15 7.39
C GLY A 46 -3.11 -4.80 6.99
N ILE A 47 -2.29 -5.83 7.12
CA ILE A 47 -0.87 -5.81 6.77
C ILE A 47 -0.67 -6.61 5.49
N VAL A 48 0.21 -6.13 4.60
CA VAL A 48 0.68 -6.88 3.44
C VAL A 48 2.19 -7.02 3.52
N GLN A 49 2.70 -8.22 3.27
CA GLN A 49 4.13 -8.48 3.14
C GLN A 49 4.50 -8.56 1.67
N ILE A 50 5.55 -7.83 1.28
CA ILE A 50 6.04 -7.77 -0.10
C ILE A 50 7.50 -8.20 -0.09
N MET A 51 7.81 -9.22 -0.89
CA MET A 51 9.19 -9.59 -1.19
C MET A 51 9.76 -8.61 -2.21
N MET A 52 10.87 -7.99 -1.85
CA MET A 52 11.62 -7.08 -2.71
C MET A 52 12.60 -7.85 -3.59
N HIS A 53 13.15 -7.19 -4.62
CA HIS A 53 14.14 -7.80 -5.51
C HIS A 53 15.45 -8.18 -4.80
N ASP A 54 15.78 -7.50 -3.69
CA ASP A 54 16.92 -7.85 -2.84
C ASP A 54 16.57 -8.98 -1.83
N GLU A 55 15.50 -9.72 -2.09
CA GLU A 55 14.96 -10.81 -1.26
C GLU A 55 14.48 -10.35 0.13
N THR A 56 14.54 -9.04 0.44
CA THR A 56 14.05 -8.51 1.71
C THR A 56 12.53 -8.52 1.73
N ILE A 57 11.94 -9.03 2.80
CA ILE A 57 10.49 -8.91 3.04
C ILE A 57 10.22 -7.58 3.73
N ARG A 58 9.37 -6.75 3.12
CA ARG A 58 8.88 -5.51 3.72
C ARG A 58 7.42 -5.64 4.12
N THR A 59 7.12 -5.12 5.30
CA THR A 59 5.78 -5.11 5.87
C THR A 59 5.15 -3.74 5.63
N LEU A 60 4.02 -3.70 4.92
CA LEU A 60 3.20 -2.52 4.75
C LEU A 60 1.96 -2.62 5.64
N SER A 61 1.84 -1.70 6.60
CA SER A 61 0.64 -1.51 7.42
C SER A 61 -0.42 -0.70 6.68
N ASP A 62 -1.63 -0.65 7.26
CA ASP A 62 -2.72 0.21 6.82
C ASP A 62 -3.19 -0.04 5.38
N PHE A 63 -3.10 -1.31 4.96
CA PHE A 63 -3.57 -1.77 3.66
C PHE A 63 -5.08 -1.94 3.67
N ARG A 64 -5.80 -1.20 2.83
CA ARG A 64 -7.26 -1.20 2.78
C ARG A 64 -7.79 -2.16 1.73
N TYR A 65 -8.59 -3.12 2.15
CA TYR A 65 -9.30 -4.00 1.24
C TYR A 65 -10.56 -3.30 0.69
N VAL A 66 -10.61 -3.11 -0.62
CA VAL A 66 -11.66 -2.39 -1.35
C VAL A 66 -12.03 -3.18 -2.61
N LEU A 67 -13.24 -3.75 -2.63
CA LEU A 67 -13.73 -4.61 -3.72
C LEU A 67 -13.79 -3.91 -5.09
N ASP A 68 -14.11 -2.62 -5.11
CA ASP A 68 -14.35 -1.87 -6.35
C ASP A 68 -13.06 -1.56 -7.15
N LEU A 69 -11.89 -2.01 -6.66
CA LEU A 69 -10.61 -1.79 -7.31
C LEU A 69 -10.33 -2.81 -8.41
N LYS A 70 -9.79 -2.31 -9.53
CA LYS A 70 -9.32 -3.18 -10.63
C LYS A 70 -7.87 -3.64 -10.45
N ARG A 71 -7.10 -2.97 -9.60
CA ARG A 71 -5.64 -3.12 -9.45
C ARG A 71 -5.24 -2.78 -8.02
N ASN A 72 -4.09 -3.29 -7.57
CA ASN A 72 -3.50 -2.87 -6.30
C ASN A 72 -2.85 -1.50 -6.41
N LEU A 73 -2.95 -0.74 -5.33
CA LEU A 73 -2.55 0.64 -5.25
C LEU A 73 -1.60 0.81 -4.07
N ILE A 74 -0.43 1.42 -4.32
CA ILE A 74 0.49 1.82 -3.25
C ILE A 74 0.52 3.36 -3.21
N SER A 75 0.21 3.92 -2.04
CA SER A 75 0.39 5.35 -1.79
C SER A 75 1.88 5.67 -1.72
N LEU A 76 2.34 6.59 -2.59
CA LEU A 76 3.72 7.09 -2.54
C LEU A 76 3.97 7.97 -1.30
N GLY A 77 2.96 8.73 -0.85
CA GLY A 77 3.10 9.64 0.30
C GLY A 77 3.38 8.93 1.63
N ASN A 78 2.94 7.68 1.77
CA ASN A 78 3.20 6.86 2.96
C ASN A 78 4.56 6.14 2.91
N LEU A 79 5.20 6.07 1.74
CA LEU A 79 6.58 5.57 1.61
C LEU A 79 7.62 6.67 1.77
N ASP A 80 7.34 7.88 1.29
CA ASP A 80 8.21 9.04 1.49
C ASP A 80 8.42 9.32 2.99
N SER A 81 7.39 9.14 3.83
CA SER A 81 7.49 9.28 5.30
C SER A 81 8.32 8.18 5.97
N LYS A 82 8.54 7.04 5.30
CA LYS A 82 9.33 5.90 5.79
C LYS A 82 10.73 5.84 5.17
N GLY A 83 11.15 6.88 4.44
CA GLY A 83 12.46 6.92 3.76
C GLY A 83 12.58 5.95 2.58
N CYS A 84 11.44 5.52 2.02
CA CYS A 84 11.37 4.56 0.93
C CYS A 84 11.17 5.25 -0.43
N ARG A 85 12.12 5.04 -1.33
CA ARG A 85 12.01 5.43 -2.75
C ARG A 85 11.35 4.30 -3.53
N ILE A 86 10.45 4.64 -4.44
CA ILE A 86 9.84 3.67 -5.35
C ILE A 86 10.26 4.02 -6.78
N ASN A 87 11.00 3.13 -7.43
CA ASN A 87 11.26 3.14 -8.85
C ASN A 87 10.35 2.11 -9.54
N ILE A 88 9.70 2.49 -10.64
CA ILE A 88 8.77 1.61 -11.35
C ILE A 88 9.20 1.58 -12.78
N GLU A 89 9.76 0.44 -13.16
CA GLU A 89 10.23 0.17 -14.50
C GLU A 89 9.40 -1.00 -15.01
N SER A 90 8.66 -0.78 -16.09
CA SER A 90 8.08 -1.83 -16.93
C SER A 90 7.43 -2.99 -16.17
N SER A 91 6.29 -2.73 -15.52
CA SER A 91 5.49 -3.69 -14.72
C SER A 91 6.10 -4.11 -13.37
N ASP A 92 7.36 -3.82 -13.12
CA ASP A 92 8.05 -4.14 -11.88
C ASP A 92 8.10 -2.92 -10.96
N ILE A 93 7.78 -3.15 -9.69
CA ILE A 93 7.94 -2.14 -8.64
C ILE A 93 9.19 -2.43 -7.85
N LYS A 94 10.13 -1.50 -7.91
CA LYS A 94 11.36 -1.50 -7.14
C LYS A 94 11.23 -0.49 -6.01
N VAL A 95 11.02 -0.96 -4.78
CA VAL A 95 11.06 -0.11 -3.59
C VAL A 95 12.46 -0.18 -2.96
N SER A 96 13.18 0.94 -2.91
CA SER A 96 14.46 1.09 -2.23
C SER A 96 14.31 1.99 -1.01
N CYS A 97 14.35 1.41 0.19
CA CYS A 97 14.34 2.18 1.44
C CYS A 97 15.76 2.47 1.93
N GLY A 98 16.05 3.74 2.22
CA GLY A 98 17.28 4.10 2.91
C GLY A 98 17.26 3.57 4.35
N ALA A 99 18.37 3.05 4.83
CA ALA A 99 18.51 2.68 6.24
C ALA A 99 18.62 3.96 7.08
N SER A 100 17.51 4.41 7.67
CA SER A 100 17.58 5.32 8.81
C SER A 100 17.83 4.49 10.06
N HIS A 101 19.06 4.53 10.57
CA HIS A 101 19.36 4.19 11.96
C HIS A 101 18.39 4.99 12.84
N PHE A 102 17.46 4.32 13.50
CA PHE A 102 16.78 4.88 14.66
C PHE A 102 17.72 4.67 15.83
N ASP A 103 18.48 5.70 16.17
CA ASP A 103 19.15 5.81 17.46
C ASP A 103 18.09 6.32 18.46
N GLU A 104 17.65 5.44 19.36
CA GLU A 104 16.76 5.81 20.46
C GLU A 104 17.57 6.67 21.46
N ARG A 105 17.12 7.90 21.66
CA ARG A 105 17.40 8.65 22.90
C ARG A 105 16.17 8.64 23.77
#